data_AF-A0A351FN62-F1
#
_entry.id   AF-A0A351FN62-F1
#
_cell.length_a   1.000
_cell.length_b   1.000
_cell.length_c   1.000
_cell.angle_alpha   90.00
_cell.angle_beta   90.00
_cell.angle_gamma   90.00
#
_symmetry.space_group_name_H-M   'P 1'
#
loop_
_entity.id
_entity.type
_entity.pdbx_description
1 polymer ?
#
loop_
_entity_poly.entity_id
_entity_poly.type
_entity_poly.pdbx_seq_one_letter_code
_entity_poly.pdbx_strand_id
1 'polypeptide(L)'
;MQQKRLNLRSWLWLGTGLCLGLCVGLGMMIGTIVAYSSQSQSQSFQLPETLLQATASHGSDQFAIATGPVAPDVEGVFFLDYITGDLTCLVIYPRTGKFGAKYTVNVVADLGIEQGKTPKYVMVTGGADFRAQNTGNLRPGGCVVYVADANTGAFVAYGMPWNNAFANTGRPQGGTFSRLGTGKARELDLDN
;
A
#
# COMPACT_ATOMS: atom_id res chain seq x y z
N MET A 1 44.72 -66.06 -54.71
CA MET A 1 43.50 -65.27 -54.42
C MET A 1 43.89 -63.79 -54.32
N GLN A 2 43.43 -62.95 -55.25
CA GLN A 2 43.76 -61.53 -55.32
C GLN A 2 43.08 -60.76 -54.15
N GLN A 3 43.87 -60.32 -53.17
CA GLN A 3 43.38 -59.42 -52.13
C GLN A 3 43.23 -58.00 -52.71
N LYS A 4 41.98 -57.59 -52.90
CA LYS A 4 41.58 -56.26 -53.35
C LYS A 4 42.00 -55.23 -52.29
N ARG A 5 43.11 -54.54 -52.51
CA ARG A 5 43.60 -53.47 -51.62
C ARG A 5 42.56 -52.36 -51.57
N LEU A 6 41.89 -52.21 -50.43
CA LEU A 6 41.04 -51.05 -50.15
C LEU A 6 41.92 -49.80 -50.15
N ASN A 7 41.60 -48.84 -51.01
CA ASN A 7 42.39 -47.63 -51.20
C ASN A 7 42.34 -46.76 -49.93
N LEU A 8 43.51 -46.30 -49.47
CA LEU A 8 43.71 -45.45 -48.29
C LEU A 8 42.79 -44.22 -48.26
N ARG A 9 42.43 -43.71 -49.45
CA ARG A 9 41.48 -42.62 -49.64
C ARG A 9 40.08 -42.96 -49.11
N SER A 10 39.56 -44.16 -49.34
CA SER A 10 38.24 -44.57 -48.87
C SER A 10 38.16 -44.67 -47.34
N TRP A 11 39.29 -44.99 -46.70
CA TRP A 11 39.36 -45.04 -45.23
C TRP A 11 39.42 -43.65 -44.60
N LEU A 12 40.06 -42.69 -45.28
CA LEU A 12 40.04 -41.27 -44.90
C LEU A 12 38.62 -40.68 -44.95
N TRP A 13 37.85 -40.95 -46.02
CA TRP A 13 36.46 -40.47 -46.13
C TRP A 13 35.52 -41.06 -45.07
N LEU A 14 35.71 -42.35 -44.73
CA LEU A 14 34.97 -43.00 -43.63
C LEU A 14 35.32 -42.39 -42.27
N GLY A 15 36.60 -42.14 -42.02
CA GLY A 15 37.06 -41.51 -40.77
C GLY A 15 36.50 -40.11 -40.57
N THR A 16 36.48 -39.28 -41.63
CA THR A 16 35.92 -37.92 -41.55
C THR A 16 34.41 -37.93 -41.30
N GLY A 17 33.67 -38.85 -41.95
CA GLY A 17 32.23 -38.96 -41.75
C GLY A 17 31.84 -39.40 -40.34
N LEU A 18 32.57 -40.37 -39.77
CA LEU A 18 32.36 -40.83 -38.39
C LEU A 18 32.62 -39.70 -37.38
N CYS A 19 33.69 -38.93 -37.58
CA CYS A 19 34.08 -37.86 -36.67
C CYS A 19 33.03 -36.73 -36.67
N LEU A 20 32.57 -36.31 -37.85
CA LEU A 20 31.50 -35.30 -37.99
C LEU A 20 30.17 -35.77 -37.36
N GLY A 21 29.77 -37.02 -37.57
CA GLY A 21 28.55 -37.56 -36.97
C GLY A 21 28.60 -37.59 -35.45
N LEU A 22 29.75 -37.94 -34.87
CA LEU A 22 29.93 -38.01 -33.42
C LEU A 22 29.92 -36.61 -32.79
N CYS A 23 30.53 -35.60 -33.44
CA CYS A 23 30.47 -34.22 -32.99
C CYS A 23 29.04 -33.66 -32.94
N VAL A 24 28.22 -33.95 -33.95
CA VAL A 24 26.81 -33.51 -33.99
C VAL A 24 26.00 -34.20 -32.88
N GLY A 25 26.19 -35.51 -32.71
CA GLY A 25 25.51 -36.28 -31.65
C GLY A 25 25.83 -35.77 -30.25
N LEU A 26 27.11 -35.49 -29.95
CA LEU A 26 27.52 -34.92 -28.67
C LEU A 26 26.96 -33.51 -28.46
N GLY A 27 26.94 -32.67 -29.50
CA GLY A 27 26.36 -31.32 -29.43
C GLY A 27 24.87 -31.33 -29.08
N MET A 28 24.09 -32.23 -29.70
CA MET A 28 22.66 -32.37 -29.38
C MET A 28 22.43 -32.91 -27.97
N MET A 29 23.23 -33.87 -27.52
CA MET A 29 23.11 -34.43 -26.17
C MET A 29 23.46 -33.40 -25.08
N ILE A 30 24.49 -32.58 -25.30
CA ILE A 30 24.83 -31.48 -24.40
C ILE A 30 23.72 -30.43 -24.42
N GLY A 31 23.21 -30.09 -25.61
CA GLY A 31 22.10 -29.14 -25.77
C GLY A 31 20.85 -29.55 -24.99
N THR A 32 20.46 -30.83 -25.01
CA THR A 32 19.28 -31.29 -24.26
C THR A 32 19.51 -31.28 -22.75
N ILE A 33 20.70 -31.65 -22.26
CA ILE A 33 21.03 -31.61 -20.83
C ILE A 33 21.02 -30.16 -20.32
N VAL A 34 21.62 -29.22 -21.06
CA VAL A 34 21.61 -27.80 -20.70
C VAL A 34 20.19 -27.24 -20.72
N ALA A 35 19.38 -27.59 -21.72
CA ALA A 35 17.97 -27.18 -21.77
C ALA A 35 17.15 -27.72 -20.60
N TYR A 36 17.31 -29.00 -20.24
CA TYR A 36 16.65 -29.59 -19.06
C TYR A 36 17.11 -28.93 -17.75
N SER A 37 18.40 -28.60 -17.61
CA SER A 37 18.91 -27.89 -16.43
C SER A 37 18.44 -26.44 -16.34
N SER A 38 18.08 -25.84 -17.48
CA SER A 38 17.59 -24.45 -17.57
C SER A 38 16.06 -24.38 -17.41
N GLN A 39 15.36 -25.50 -17.47
CA GLN A 39 13.91 -25.59 -17.35
C GLN A 39 13.48 -25.82 -15.90
N SER A 40 13.92 -24.94 -15.00
CA SER A 40 13.45 -24.90 -13.60
C SER A 40 13.41 -23.48 -13.05
N GLN A 41 12.94 -22.54 -13.88
CA GLN A 41 12.42 -21.28 -13.36
C GLN A 41 10.95 -21.19 -13.75
N SER A 42 10.14 -22.01 -13.06
CA SER A 42 8.73 -21.70 -12.87
C SER A 42 8.69 -20.30 -12.26
N GLN A 43 8.48 -19.29 -13.09
CA GLN A 43 8.14 -17.95 -12.62
C GLN A 43 6.80 -18.10 -11.91
N SER A 44 6.87 -18.33 -10.60
CA SER A 44 5.71 -18.19 -9.73
C SER A 44 5.22 -16.76 -9.93
N PHE A 45 4.04 -16.61 -10.50
CA PHE A 45 3.36 -15.33 -10.56
C PHE A 45 2.95 -14.99 -9.13
N GLN A 46 3.87 -14.35 -8.40
CA GLN A 46 3.62 -13.88 -7.05
C GLN A 46 2.74 -12.64 -7.17
N LEU A 47 1.43 -12.87 -7.14
CA LEU A 47 0.47 -11.78 -6.96
C LEU A 47 0.86 -11.05 -5.68
N PRO A 48 0.99 -9.71 -5.70
CA PRO A 48 1.10 -8.96 -4.48
C PRO A 48 -0.10 -9.31 -3.59
N GLU A 49 0.17 -9.81 -2.39
CA GLU A 49 -0.84 -10.01 -1.36
C GLU A 49 -1.43 -8.63 -1.04
N THR A 50 -2.50 -8.22 -1.72
CA THR A 50 -3.23 -7.02 -1.33
C THR A 50 -4.03 -7.40 -0.08
N LEU A 51 -3.47 -7.11 1.09
CA LEU A 51 -4.22 -7.17 2.34
C LEU A 51 -5.44 -6.27 2.18
N LEU A 52 -6.64 -6.87 2.18
CA LEU A 52 -7.89 -6.14 2.14
C LEU A 52 -8.03 -5.36 3.45
N GLN A 53 -7.66 -4.09 3.43
CA GLN A 53 -7.93 -3.16 4.53
C GLN A 53 -9.36 -2.64 4.35
N ALA A 54 -10.27 -3.12 5.19
CA ALA A 54 -11.64 -2.63 5.20
C ALA A 54 -11.75 -1.41 6.11
N THR A 55 -12.00 -0.24 5.51
CA THR A 55 -12.42 0.95 6.26
C THR A 55 -13.93 0.90 6.46
N ALA A 56 -14.39 0.93 7.71
CA ALA A 56 -15.81 1.04 8.01
C ALA A 56 -16.15 2.47 8.41
N SER A 57 -17.38 2.91 8.14
CA SER A 57 -17.93 4.15 8.70
C SER A 57 -19.37 3.91 9.13
N HIS A 58 -19.73 4.37 10.32
CA HIS A 58 -21.08 4.28 10.86
C HIS A 58 -21.36 5.52 11.69
N GLY A 59 -22.60 5.98 11.74
CA GLY A 59 -22.99 7.13 12.54
C GLY A 59 -24.38 6.94 13.14
N SER A 60 -24.60 7.64 14.25
CA SER A 60 -25.89 7.81 14.89
C SER A 60 -26.23 9.30 15.00
N ASP A 61 -27.23 9.66 15.79
CA ASP A 61 -27.66 11.05 15.94
C ASP A 61 -26.68 11.94 16.71
N GLN A 62 -25.74 11.35 17.48
CA GLN A 62 -24.84 12.09 18.37
C GLN A 62 -23.37 11.93 18.02
N PHE A 63 -23.00 10.89 17.27
CA PHE A 63 -21.61 10.63 16.96
C PHE A 63 -21.44 9.80 15.68
N ALA A 64 -20.29 9.94 15.03
CA ALA A 64 -19.83 9.01 13.99
C ALA A 64 -18.52 8.33 14.35
N ILE A 65 -18.41 7.08 13.91
CA ILE A 65 -17.19 6.28 13.93
C ILE A 65 -16.74 5.95 12.52
N ALA A 66 -15.43 5.99 12.31
CA ALA A 66 -14.80 5.45 11.11
C ALA A 66 -13.50 4.74 11.46
N THR A 67 -13.06 3.82 10.62
CA THR A 67 -11.74 3.18 10.75
C THR A 67 -10.90 3.41 9.51
N GLY A 68 -9.58 3.50 9.68
CA GLY A 68 -8.68 3.86 8.59
C GLY A 68 -7.26 3.33 8.78
N PRO A 69 -6.57 2.92 7.70
CA PRO A 69 -5.22 2.37 7.78
C PRO A 69 -4.19 3.47 8.06
N VAL A 70 -3.51 3.40 9.20
CA VAL A 70 -2.53 4.41 9.64
C VAL A 70 -1.13 4.10 9.13
N ALA A 71 -0.81 2.81 9.09
CA ALA A 71 0.44 2.25 8.62
C ALA A 71 0.18 0.78 8.25
N PRO A 72 1.16 0.07 7.66
CA PRO A 72 1.04 -1.38 7.47
C PRO A 72 0.68 -2.07 8.79
N ASP A 73 -0.40 -2.84 8.79
CA ASP A 73 -0.94 -3.58 9.95
C ASP A 73 -1.32 -2.70 11.16
N VAL A 74 -1.55 -1.40 10.94
CA VAL A 74 -1.99 -0.47 11.99
C VAL A 74 -3.24 0.26 11.55
N GLU A 75 -4.30 0.13 12.34
CA GLU A 75 -5.59 0.79 12.10
C GLU A 75 -5.90 1.81 13.19
N GLY A 76 -6.46 2.93 12.76
CA GLY A 76 -6.93 4.01 13.61
C GLY A 76 -8.44 4.01 13.61
N VAL A 77 -9.02 4.25 14.78
CA VAL A 77 -10.45 4.48 14.94
C VAL A 77 -10.70 5.96 15.20
N PHE A 78 -11.61 6.53 14.43
CA PHE A 78 -11.97 7.94 14.43
C PHE A 78 -13.36 8.08 15.06
N PHE A 79 -13.51 9.04 15.94
CA PHE A 79 -14.76 9.40 16.60
C PHE A 79 -15.01 10.88 16.34
N LEU A 80 -16.19 11.22 15.82
CA LEU A 80 -16.65 12.59 15.68
C LEU A 80 -17.85 12.79 16.61
N ASP A 81 -17.72 13.68 17.58
CA ASP A 81 -18.82 14.13 18.44
C ASP A 81 -19.61 15.23 17.72
N TYR A 82 -20.91 15.02 17.52
CA TYR A 82 -21.75 15.97 16.80
C TYR A 82 -22.15 17.19 17.65
N ILE A 83 -22.06 17.08 18.98
CA ILE A 83 -22.42 18.15 19.90
C ILE A 83 -21.29 19.19 19.96
N THR A 84 -20.05 18.72 20.16
CA THR A 84 -18.89 19.63 20.28
C THR A 84 -18.19 19.87 18.95
N GLY A 85 -18.33 18.97 17.97
CA GLY A 85 -17.53 18.97 16.74
C GLY A 85 -16.10 18.45 16.98
N ASP A 86 -15.83 17.77 18.09
CA ASP A 86 -14.51 17.20 18.34
C ASP A 86 -14.32 15.91 17.58
N LEU A 87 -13.31 15.91 16.72
CA LEU A 87 -12.79 14.75 16.03
C LEU A 87 -11.61 14.18 16.82
N THR A 88 -11.69 12.90 17.19
CA THR A 88 -10.65 12.16 17.90
C THR A 88 -10.23 10.93 17.12
N CYS A 89 -8.93 10.68 16.96
CA CYS A 89 -8.41 9.40 16.48
C CYS A 89 -7.64 8.68 17.59
N LEU A 90 -7.92 7.39 17.77
CA LEU A 90 -7.16 6.49 18.63
C LEU A 90 -6.53 5.39 17.78
N VAL A 91 -5.26 5.07 18.05
CA VAL A 91 -4.53 4.03 17.31
C VAL A 91 -4.01 2.97 18.26
N ILE A 92 -4.29 1.71 17.95
CA ILE A 92 -3.76 0.55 18.67
C ILE A 92 -2.38 0.21 18.11
N TYR A 93 -1.41 0.00 19.00
CA TYR A 93 -0.10 -0.45 18.58
C TYR A 93 -0.08 -1.98 18.43
N PRO A 94 0.34 -2.51 17.27
CA PRO A 94 0.22 -3.95 16.97
C PRO A 94 1.08 -4.81 17.91
N ARG A 95 2.23 -4.29 18.38
CA ARG A 95 3.10 -5.03 19.31
C ARG A 95 2.57 -5.12 20.73
N THR A 96 1.86 -4.10 21.21
CA THR A 96 1.41 -4.02 22.61
C THR A 96 -0.07 -4.36 22.76
N GLY A 97 -0.85 -4.31 21.68
CA GLY A 97 -2.30 -4.49 21.69
C GLY A 97 -3.06 -3.39 22.46
N LYS A 98 -2.40 -2.25 22.73
CA LYS A 98 -2.97 -1.15 23.51
C LYS A 98 -3.06 0.11 22.67
N PHE A 99 -4.01 1.00 23.01
CA PHE A 99 -4.03 2.35 22.49
C PHE A 99 -2.74 3.08 22.87
N GLY A 100 -1.99 3.52 21.87
CA GLY A 100 -0.71 4.19 22.03
C GLY A 100 -0.66 5.58 21.41
N ALA A 101 -1.61 5.90 20.54
CA ALA A 101 -1.72 7.24 19.96
C ALA A 101 -3.11 7.86 20.15
N LYS A 102 -3.14 9.18 20.36
CA LYS A 102 -4.37 9.98 20.40
C LYS A 102 -4.18 11.32 19.68
N TYR A 103 -5.03 11.60 18.70
CA TYR A 103 -5.08 12.88 17.99
C TYR A 103 -6.45 13.52 18.14
N THR A 104 -6.51 14.85 18.32
CA THR A 104 -7.76 15.59 18.49
C THR A 104 -7.77 16.92 17.74
N VAL A 105 -8.89 17.26 17.11
CA VAL A 105 -9.14 18.58 16.51
C VAL A 105 -10.63 18.90 16.60
N ASN A 106 -10.97 20.19 16.69
CA ASN A 106 -12.35 20.62 16.58
C ASN A 106 -12.64 21.07 15.14
N VAL A 107 -13.65 20.49 14.50
CA VAL A 107 -13.94 20.71 13.08
C VAL A 107 -14.79 21.95 12.81
N VAL A 108 -15.40 22.55 13.83
CA VAL A 108 -16.38 23.64 13.70
C VAL A 108 -15.78 24.84 12.98
N ALA A 109 -14.57 25.23 13.40
CA ALA A 109 -13.87 26.38 12.85
C ALA A 109 -13.46 26.16 11.38
N ASP A 110 -12.96 24.97 11.05
CA ASP A 110 -12.51 24.66 9.69
C ASP A 110 -13.67 24.45 8.71
N LEU A 111 -14.85 24.07 9.20
CA LEU A 111 -16.07 23.98 8.39
C LEU A 111 -16.80 25.33 8.23
N GLY A 112 -16.36 26.38 8.94
CA GLY A 112 -17.00 27.69 8.89
C GLY A 112 -18.45 27.68 9.43
N ILE A 113 -18.76 26.81 10.38
CA ILE A 113 -20.11 26.71 10.95
C ILE A 113 -20.36 27.93 11.83
N GLU A 114 -21.36 28.72 11.46
CA GLU A 114 -21.79 29.89 12.23
C GLU A 114 -22.28 29.50 13.63
N GLN A 115 -21.91 30.30 14.63
CA GLN A 115 -22.32 30.09 16.01
C GLN A 115 -23.84 30.07 16.15
N GLY A 116 -24.39 29.02 16.77
CA GLY A 116 -25.83 28.85 16.99
C GLY A 116 -26.57 28.05 15.91
N LYS A 117 -25.91 27.66 14.80
CA LYS A 117 -26.46 26.67 13.88
C LYS A 117 -26.09 25.26 14.33
N THR A 118 -27.04 24.33 14.28
CA THR A 118 -26.79 22.91 14.53
C THR A 118 -26.26 22.26 13.25
N PRO A 119 -24.96 21.90 13.18
CA PRO A 119 -24.40 21.23 12.01
C PRO A 119 -24.91 19.80 11.89
N LYS A 120 -24.91 19.26 10.67
CA LYS A 120 -25.21 17.84 10.42
C LYS A 120 -23.97 17.20 9.84
N TYR A 121 -23.20 16.50 10.65
CA TYR A 121 -21.93 15.95 10.18
C TYR A 121 -22.10 14.65 9.40
N VAL A 122 -21.21 14.47 8.42
CA VAL A 122 -20.91 13.19 7.77
C VAL A 122 -19.40 13.01 7.83
N MET A 123 -18.96 11.81 8.20
CA MET A 123 -17.55 11.46 8.29
C MET A 123 -17.26 10.17 7.54
N VAL A 124 -16.16 10.16 6.80
CA VAL A 124 -15.59 8.97 6.17
C VAL A 124 -14.07 9.02 6.23
N THR A 125 -13.44 7.86 6.10
CA THR A 125 -11.99 7.70 5.99
C THR A 125 -11.61 7.22 4.60
N GLY A 126 -10.40 7.54 4.16
CA GLY A 126 -9.83 7.03 2.92
C GLY A 126 -8.33 6.80 3.04
N GLY A 127 -7.81 5.79 2.34
CA GLY A 127 -6.37 5.54 2.26
C GLY A 127 -5.66 6.64 1.47
N ALA A 128 -4.50 7.08 1.96
CA ALA A 128 -3.65 8.04 1.27
C ALA A 128 -2.17 7.70 1.50
N ASP A 129 -1.41 7.59 0.41
CA ASP A 129 0.04 7.39 0.49
C ASP A 129 0.74 8.75 0.32
N PHE A 130 1.06 9.36 1.47
CA PHE A 130 1.81 10.61 1.49
C PHE A 130 3.28 10.33 1.19
N ARG A 131 3.75 10.85 0.05
CA ARG A 131 5.18 10.86 -0.26
C ARG A 131 5.94 11.56 0.85
N ALA A 132 6.98 10.90 1.36
CA ALA A 132 7.87 11.50 2.34
C ALA A 132 8.47 12.78 1.74
N GLN A 133 8.13 13.94 2.31
CA GLN A 133 8.93 15.14 2.11
C GLN A 133 10.28 14.89 2.76
N ASN A 134 11.36 15.35 2.14
CA ASN A 134 12.75 14.94 2.39
C ASN A 134 13.32 15.38 3.77
N THR A 135 12.47 15.62 4.77
CA THR A 135 12.81 16.16 6.09
C THR A 135 12.03 15.44 7.20
N GLY A 136 12.62 14.38 7.78
CA GLY A 136 12.21 13.81 9.07
C GLY A 136 11.33 12.54 9.04
N ASN A 137 11.33 11.80 10.16
CA ASN A 137 10.56 10.57 10.39
C ASN A 137 9.06 10.79 10.71
N LEU A 138 8.60 12.04 10.70
CA LEU A 138 7.21 12.41 10.95
C LEU A 138 6.49 12.55 9.61
N ARG A 139 5.89 11.46 9.15
CA ARG A 139 5.04 11.44 7.95
C ARG A 139 3.58 11.42 8.37
N PRO A 140 2.65 12.02 7.62
CA PRO A 140 1.24 11.73 7.86
C PRO A 140 0.98 10.23 7.75
N GLY A 141 0.08 9.71 8.57
CA GLY A 141 -0.38 8.33 8.50
C GLY A 141 -1.03 8.04 7.15
N GLY A 142 -1.14 6.76 6.80
CA GLY A 142 -1.70 6.26 5.55
C GLY A 142 -3.21 6.50 5.33
N CYS A 143 -3.82 7.39 6.12
CA CYS A 143 -5.25 7.64 6.14
C CYS A 143 -5.54 9.14 6.20
N VAL A 144 -6.58 9.53 5.47
CA VAL A 144 -7.24 10.83 5.57
C VAL A 144 -8.62 10.61 6.15
N VAL A 145 -9.04 11.50 7.04
CA VAL A 145 -10.43 11.60 7.49
C VAL A 145 -11.05 12.83 6.87
N TYR A 146 -12.19 12.63 6.22
CA TYR A 146 -12.99 13.66 5.59
C TYR A 146 -14.22 13.91 6.45
N VAL A 147 -14.45 15.16 6.80
CA VAL A 147 -15.62 15.58 7.57
C VAL A 147 -16.34 16.64 6.76
N ALA A 148 -17.66 16.51 6.64
CA ALA A 148 -18.50 17.46 5.95
C ALA A 148 -19.71 17.84 6.80
N ASP A 149 -20.15 19.10 6.69
CA ASP A 149 -21.47 19.51 7.15
C ASP A 149 -22.48 19.33 6.00
N ALA A 150 -23.41 18.40 6.17
CA ALA A 150 -24.46 18.09 5.20
C ALA A 150 -25.42 19.26 4.95
N ASN A 151 -25.54 20.21 5.90
CA ASN A 151 -26.40 21.38 5.72
C ASN A 151 -25.84 22.33 4.65
N THR A 152 -24.56 22.72 4.79
CA THR A 152 -23.91 23.69 3.90
C THR A 152 -23.15 23.05 2.75
N GLY A 153 -22.73 21.80 2.90
CA GLY A 153 -21.78 21.13 2.02
C GLY A 153 -20.33 21.55 2.24
N ALA A 154 -20.01 22.34 3.27
CA ALA A 154 -18.62 22.62 3.64
C ALA A 154 -17.94 21.32 4.08
N PHE A 155 -16.69 21.12 3.69
CA PHE A 155 -15.91 19.95 4.08
C PHE A 155 -14.46 20.32 4.41
N VAL A 156 -13.84 19.47 5.22
CA VAL A 156 -12.43 19.53 5.59
C VAL A 156 -11.83 18.13 5.52
N ALA A 157 -10.58 18.07 5.07
CA ALA A 157 -9.77 16.86 5.05
C ALA A 157 -8.62 16.99 6.07
N TYR A 158 -8.44 15.96 6.89
CA TYR A 158 -7.36 15.90 7.87
C TYR A 158 -6.48 14.66 7.67
N GLY A 159 -5.18 14.87 7.76
CA GLY A 159 -4.21 13.81 8.02
C GLY A 159 -3.84 13.81 9.49
N MET A 160 -3.28 12.72 10.00
CA MET A 160 -2.64 12.71 11.31
C MET A 160 -1.13 12.47 11.17
N PRO A 161 -0.29 13.18 11.93
CA PRO A 161 1.13 12.87 11.94
C PRO A 161 1.35 11.48 12.55
N TRP A 162 2.28 10.71 12.01
CA TRP A 162 2.53 9.35 12.45
C TRP A 162 4.03 9.02 12.50
N ASN A 163 4.45 8.47 13.64
CA ASN A 163 5.81 8.01 13.85
C ASN A 163 5.84 6.49 14.10
N ASN A 164 6.34 5.75 13.10
CA ASN A 164 6.44 4.29 13.16
C ASN A 164 7.46 3.81 14.20
N ALA A 165 8.50 4.58 14.49
CA ALA A 165 9.47 4.20 15.52
C ALA A 165 8.83 4.23 16.91
N PHE A 166 7.92 5.18 17.16
CA PHE A 166 7.21 5.27 18.44
C PHE A 166 6.18 4.15 18.58
N ALA A 167 5.42 3.85 17.53
CA ALA A 167 4.51 2.71 17.51
C ALA A 167 5.23 1.38 17.75
N ASN A 168 6.40 1.18 17.12
CA ASN A 168 7.21 -0.02 17.28
C ASN A 168 7.84 -0.18 18.68
N THR A 169 8.15 0.93 19.35
CA THR A 169 8.76 0.92 20.69
C THR A 169 7.74 1.07 21.81
N GLY A 170 6.45 1.16 21.48
CA GLY A 170 5.39 1.37 22.48
C GLY A 170 5.37 2.78 23.08
N ARG A 171 6.07 3.75 22.49
CA ARG A 171 6.10 5.13 22.99
C ARG A 171 4.80 5.86 22.65
N PRO A 172 4.19 6.59 23.59
CA PRO A 172 3.01 7.39 23.30
C PRO A 172 3.29 8.42 22.20
N GLN A 173 2.30 8.66 21.34
CA GLN A 173 2.32 9.77 20.38
C GLN A 173 0.94 10.44 20.32
N GLY A 174 0.89 11.71 19.92
CA GLY A 174 -0.37 12.43 19.89
C GLY A 174 -0.20 13.90 19.55
N GLY A 175 -1.32 14.61 19.50
CA GLY A 175 -1.36 16.02 19.16
C GLY A 175 -2.63 16.38 18.41
N THR A 176 -2.53 17.33 17.50
CA THR A 176 -3.64 17.70 16.62
C THR A 176 -3.47 17.09 15.22
N PHE A 177 -4.56 17.10 14.46
CA PHE A 177 -4.56 16.69 13.07
C PHE A 177 -3.91 17.77 12.20
N SER A 178 -3.25 17.36 11.12
CA SER A 178 -2.79 18.27 10.07
C SER A 178 -3.94 18.50 9.08
N ARG A 179 -4.45 19.73 8.99
CA ARG A 179 -5.43 20.12 7.97
C ARG A 179 -4.78 20.02 6.58
N LEU A 180 -5.40 19.27 5.68
CA LEU A 180 -4.91 19.03 4.33
C LEU A 180 -5.59 19.94 3.31
N GLY A 181 -6.85 20.30 3.54
CA GLY A 181 -7.62 21.18 2.67
C GLY A 181 -9.05 21.35 3.14
N THR A 182 -9.71 22.38 2.63
CA THR A 182 -11.11 22.73 2.88
C THR A 182 -11.80 23.07 1.57
N GLY A 183 -13.13 23.02 1.54
CA GLY A 183 -13.89 23.44 0.37
C GLY A 183 -15.39 23.30 0.56
N LYS A 184 -16.15 23.51 -0.52
CA LYS A 184 -17.60 23.28 -0.56
C LYS A 184 -17.93 22.20 -1.58
N ALA A 185 -18.79 21.26 -1.22
CA ALA A 185 -19.18 20.16 -2.10
C ALA A 185 -20.26 20.57 -3.11
N ARG A 186 -21.05 21.61 -2.80
CA ARG A 186 -22.18 22.07 -3.63
C ARG A 186 -21.76 23.02 -4.76
N GLU A 187 -20.62 23.65 -4.59
CA GLU A 187 -19.96 24.56 -5.51
C GLU A 187 -18.51 24.05 -5.51
N LEU A 188 -18.07 23.39 -6.59
CA LEU A 188 -16.76 22.72 -6.67
C LEU A 188 -15.61 23.73 -6.66
N ASP A 189 -15.46 24.41 -5.53
CA ASP A 189 -14.42 25.37 -5.23
C ASP A 189 -13.49 24.71 -4.21
N LEU A 190 -12.24 24.53 -4.62
CA LEU A 190 -11.19 23.92 -3.82
C LEU A 190 -10.21 25.02 -3.45
N ASP A 191 -10.10 25.32 -2.16
CA ASP A 191 -9.09 26.23 -1.65
C ASP A 191 -7.73 25.51 -1.67
N ASN A 192 -6.96 25.71 -2.75
CA ASN A 192 -5.57 25.23 -2.86
C ASN A 192 -4.59 26.17 -2.16
#